data_AF-A0A1F5E1Y0-F1
#
_entry.id   AF-A0A1F5E1Y0-F1
#
_cell.length_a   1.000
_cell.length_b   1.000
_cell.length_c   1.000
_cell.angle_alpha   90.00
_cell.angle_beta   90.00
_cell.angle_gamma   90.00
#
_symmetry.space_group_name_H-M   'P 1'
#
loop_
_entity.id
_entity.type
_entity.pdbx_description
1 polymer ?
#
loop_
_entity_poly.entity_id
_entity_poly.type
_entity_poly.pdbx_seq_one_letter_code
_entity_poly.pdbx_strand_id
1 'polypeptide(L)' 'MITVFTEDEDLKQGVEGFVFIFRAIWDEVDDQFSHLSKSERFRIFGIVAPIISDVVFNVPALGEAVESAKSRKGKRASK' A
#
# COMPACT_ATOMS: atom_id res chain seq x y z
N MET A 1 2.55 -33.15 2.07
CA MET A 1 3.41 -32.27 1.26
C MET A 1 2.53 -31.13 0.74
N ILE A 2 2.27 -30.11 1.55
CA ILE A 2 1.40 -28.96 1.23
C ILE A 2 2.11 -27.63 1.61
N THR A 3 3.27 -27.68 2.23
CA THR A 3 3.87 -26.54 2.93
C THR A 3 4.59 -25.52 2.03
N VAL A 4 4.93 -25.87 0.79
CA VAL A 4 5.77 -25.01 -0.08
C VAL A 4 4.95 -24.06 -0.95
N PHE A 5 3.73 -24.43 -1.34
CA PHE A 5 2.89 -23.59 -2.21
C PHE A 5 2.26 -22.39 -1.47
N THR A 6 2.02 -22.53 -0.16
CA THR A 6 1.43 -21.46 0.65
C THR A 6 2.40 -20.31 0.89
N GLU A 7 3.70 -20.59 1.05
CA GLU A 7 4.71 -19.55 1.33
C GLU A 7 4.92 -18.60 0.14
N ASP A 8 4.90 -19.12 -1.09
CA ASP A 8 5.07 -18.31 -2.30
C ASP A 8 3.84 -17.42 -2.58
N GLU A 9 2.63 -17.95 -2.36
CA GLU A 9 1.39 -17.16 -2.51
C GLU A 9 1.25 -16.09 -1.44
N ASP A 10 1.60 -16.40 -0.19
CA ASP A 10 1.58 -15.45 0.93
C ASP A 10 2.64 -14.35 0.73
N LEU A 11 3.85 -14.72 0.27
CA LEU A 11 4.91 -13.76 -0.07
C LEU A 11 4.46 -12.84 -1.21
N LYS A 12 3.85 -13.39 -2.25
CA LYS A 12 3.34 -12.60 -3.39
C LYS A 12 2.26 -11.62 -2.93
N GLN A 13 1.29 -12.07 -2.13
CA GLN A 13 0.24 -11.20 -1.60
C GLN A 13 0.81 -10.11 -0.67
N GLY A 14 1.81 -10.44 0.14
CA GLY A 14 2.54 -9.48 0.97
C GLY A 14 3.19 -8.39 0.12
N VAL A 15 3.97 -8.79 -0.89
CA VAL A 15 4.66 -7.86 -1.82
C VAL A 15 3.65 -6.98 -2.58
N GLU A 16 2.56 -7.56 -3.08
CA GLU A 16 1.49 -6.79 -3.73
C GLU A 16 0.87 -5.75 -2.77
N GLY A 17 0.59 -6.15 -1.52
CA GLY A 17 0.08 -5.26 -0.48
C GLY A 17 1.03 -4.09 -0.18
N PHE A 18 2.33 -4.37 -0.06
CA PHE A 18 3.36 -3.35 0.09
C PHE A 18 3.36 -2.38 -1.10
N VAL A 19 3.39 -2.87 -2.33
CA VAL A 19 3.39 -2.02 -3.53
C VAL A 19 2.17 -1.11 -3.57
N PHE A 20 0.98 -1.62 -3.22
CA PHE A 20 -0.24 -0.80 -3.17
C PHE A 20 -0.17 0.32 -2.13
N ILE A 21 0.34 0.05 -0.94
CA ILE A 21 0.46 1.05 0.14
C ILE A 21 1.48 2.13 -0.24
N PHE A 22 2.67 1.74 -0.72
CA PHE A 22 3.68 2.70 -1.15
C PHE A 22 3.21 3.56 -2.33
N ARG A 23 2.44 2.97 -3.26
CA ARG A 23 1.79 3.71 -4.36
C ARG A 23 0.81 4.76 -3.81
N ALA A 24 -0.08 4.37 -2.91
CA ALA A 24 -1.08 5.28 -2.34
C ALA A 24 -0.42 6.45 -1.58
N ILE A 25 0.63 6.17 -0.81
CA ILE A 25 1.38 7.19 -0.10
C ILE A 25 2.10 8.13 -1.06
N TRP A 26 2.68 7.60 -2.15
CA TRP A 26 3.31 8.44 -3.17
C TRP A 26 2.29 9.34 -3.86
N ASP A 27 1.14 8.80 -4.26
CA ASP A 27 0.09 9.57 -4.95
C ASP A 27 -0.43 10.71 -4.05
N GLU A 28 -0.59 10.46 -2.75
CA GLU A 28 -0.98 11.50 -1.78
C GLU A 28 0.11 12.56 -1.58
N VAL A 29 1.39 12.17 -1.50
CA VAL A 29 2.51 13.11 -1.40
C VAL A 29 2.64 13.95 -2.67
N ASP A 30 2.45 13.35 -3.85
CA ASP A 30 2.54 14.05 -5.13
C ASP A 30 1.46 15.13 -5.26
N ASP A 31 0.24 14.85 -4.76
CA ASP A 31 -0.91 15.76 -4.75
C ASP A 31 -0.75 16.89 -3.70
N GLN A 32 -0.61 16.54 -2.42
CA GLN A 32 -0.55 17.52 -1.33
C GLN A 32 0.65 18.47 -1.45
N PHE A 33 1.79 17.95 -1.93
CA PHE A 33 3.03 18.72 -2.06
C PHE A 33 3.32 19.09 -3.51
N SER A 34 2.30 19.15 -4.38
CA SER A 34 2.44 19.46 -5.82
C SER A 34 3.16 20.75 -6.16
N HIS A 35 3.23 21.69 -5.21
CA HIS A 35 3.97 22.95 -5.31
C HIS A 35 5.50 22.82 -5.11
N LEU A 36 5.98 21.68 -4.60
CA LEU A 36 7.41 21.41 -4.37
C LEU A 36 8.06 20.72 -5.58
N SER A 37 9.39 20.77 -5.65
CA SER A 37 10.12 20.01 -6.65
C SER A 37 9.98 18.50 -6.42
N LYS A 38 10.12 17.71 -7.50
CA LYS A 38 10.09 16.24 -7.42
C LYS A 38 11.09 15.69 -6.39
N SER A 39 12.26 16.31 -6.26
CA SER A 39 13.31 15.90 -5.29
C SER A 39 12.85 16.07 -3.84
N GLU A 40 12.19 17.18 -3.53
CA GLU A 40 11.64 17.47 -2.20
C GLU A 40 10.48 16.52 -1.87
N ARG A 41 9.58 16.28 -2.82
CA ARG A 41 8.49 15.30 -2.67
C ARG A 41 9.02 13.90 -2.41
N PHE A 42 10.09 13.49 -3.11
CA PHE A 42 10.77 12.21 -2.83
C PHE A 42 11.38 12.13 -1.43
N ARG A 43 11.93 13.22 -0.90
CA ARG A 43 12.42 13.25 0.49
C ARG A 43 11.29 13.09 1.49
N ILE A 44 10.18 13.79 1.29
CA ILE A 44 8.99 13.67 2.14
C ILE A 44 8.45 12.24 2.09
N PHE A 45 8.29 11.67 0.90
CA PHE A 45 7.88 10.29 0.71
C PHE A 45 8.78 9.30 1.47
N GLY A 46 10.11 9.47 1.39
CA GLY A 46 11.07 8.62 2.10
C GLY A 46 10.95 8.67 3.63
N ILE A 47 10.42 9.76 4.19
CA ILE A 47 10.18 9.90 5.64
C ILE A 47 8.82 9.32 6.02
N VAL A 48 7.78 9.64 5.25
CA VAL A 48 6.38 9.32 5.58
C VAL A 48 6.06 7.86 5.30
N ALA A 49 6.56 7.30 4.19
CA ALA A 49 6.17 5.96 3.76
C ALA A 49 6.52 4.85 4.76
N PRO A 50 7.71 4.84 5.41
CA PRO A 50 8.01 3.89 6.47
C PRO A 50 7.07 4.02 7.68
N ILE A 51 6.77 5.25 8.11
CA ILE A 51 5.91 5.51 9.27
C ILE A 51 4.48 5.00 9.02
N ILE A 52 3.91 5.35 7.86
CA ILE A 52 2.56 4.90 7.51
C ILE A 52 2.53 3.38 7.34
N SER A 53 3.55 2.80 6.69
CA SER A 53 3.63 1.34 6.53
C SER A 53 3.66 0.65 7.89
N ASP A 54 4.48 1.11 8.82
CA ASP A 54 4.56 0.56 10.18
C ASP A 54 3.19 0.55 10.88
N VAL A 55 2.42 1.65 10.77
CA VAL A 55 1.05 1.73 11.30
C VAL A 55 0.11 0.75 10.59
N VAL A 56 0.16 0.65 9.26
CA VAL A 56 -0.75 -0.22 8.49
C VAL A 56 -0.49 -1.70 8.80
N PHE A 57 0.77 -2.10 8.94
CA PHE A 57 1.16 -3.50 9.13
C PHE A 57 1.15 -3.94 10.60
N ASN A 58 1.33 -3.03 11.56
CA ASN A 58 1.34 -3.37 12.98
C ASN A 58 0.03 -3.08 13.72
N VAL A 59 -0.97 -2.47 13.08
CA VAL A 59 -2.29 -2.25 13.68
C VAL A 59 -3.28 -3.32 13.16
N PRO A 60 -3.72 -4.26 14.02
CA PRO A 60 -4.59 -5.37 13.61
C PRO A 60 -5.89 -4.93 12.91
N ALA A 61 -6.40 -3.75 13.26
CA ALA A 61 -7.64 -3.20 12.71
C ALA A 61 -7.53 -2.65 11.27
N LEU A 62 -6.32 -2.39 10.76
CA LEU A 62 -6.13 -1.88 9.39
C LEU A 62 -6.01 -2.98 8.33
N GLY A 63 -5.63 -4.20 8.71
CA GLY A 63 -5.58 -5.34 7.80
C GLY A 63 -6.94 -5.64 7.13
N GLU A 64 -8.04 -5.53 7.89
CA GLU A 64 -9.41 -5.69 7.35
C GLU A 64 -9.82 -4.53 6.42
N ALA A 65 -9.29 -3.32 6.65
CA ALA A 65 -9.57 -2.16 5.81
C ALA A 65 -8.88 -2.25 4.44
N VAL A 66 -7.68 -2.84 4.38
CA VAL A 66 -6.95 -3.11 3.12
C VAL A 66 -7.70 -4.13 2.27
N GLU A 67 -8.23 -5.20 2.87
CA GLU A 67 -9.08 -6.18 2.17
C GLU A 67 -10.40 -5.55 1.65
N SER A 68 -11.01 -4.66 2.44
CA SER A 68 -12.18 -3.87 2.00
C SER A 68 -11.86 -2.82 0.93
N ALA A 69 -10.62 -2.33 0.83
CA ALA A 69 -10.18 -1.44 -0.23
C ALA A 69 -9.95 -2.20 -1.55
N LYS A 70 -9.37 -3.41 -1.48
CA LYS A 70 -9.24 -4.32 -2.63
C LYS A 70 -10.61 -4.68 -3.23
N SER A 71 -11.62 -4.96 -2.39
CA SER A 71 -12.96 -5.36 -2.88
C SER A 71 -13.72 -4.25 -3.63
N ARG A 72 -13.43 -2.98 -3.33
CA ARG A 72 -14.08 -1.82 -3.98
C ARG A 72 -13.62 -1.58 -5.42
N LYS A 73 -12.47 -2.13 -5.84
CA LYS A 73 -12.00 -2.02 -7.24
C LYS A 73 -12.73 -2.98 -8.20
N GLY A 74 -13.37 -4.04 -7.69
CA GLY A 74 -14.13 -4.99 -8.50
C GLY A 74 -15.56 -4.55 -8.88
N LYS A 75 -16.15 -3.59 -8.16
CA LYS A 75 -17.55 -3.16 -8.40
C LYS A 75 -17.74 -2.02 -9.40
N ARG A 76 -16.65 -1.44 -9.94
CA ARG A 76 -16.73 -0.38 -10.97
C ARG A 76 -16.63 -0.87 -12.41
N ALA A 77 -16.51 -2.19 -12.63
CA ALA A 77 -16.54 -2.82 -13.95
C ALA A 77 -17.81 -3.69 -14.12
N SER A 78 -18.98 -3.09 -13.96
CA SER A 78 -20.25 -3.62 -14.48
C SER A 78 -21.23 -2.47 -14.57
N LYS A 79 -21.15 -1.75 -15.68
CA LYS A 79 -22.27 -1.02 -16.24
C LYS A 79 -22.23 -1.18 -17.74
#